data_AF-A0A7S0Z6H6-F1
#
_entry.id   AF-A0A7S0Z6H6-F1
#
_cell.length_a   1.000
_cell.length_b   1.000
_cell.length_c   1.000
_cell.angle_alpha   90.00
_cell.angle_beta   90.00
_cell.angle_gamma   90.00
#
_symmetry.space_group_name_H-M   'P 1'
#
loop_
_entity.id
_entity.type
_entity.pdbx_description
1 polymer ?
#
loop_
_entity_poly.entity_id
_entity_poly.type
_entity_poly.pdbx_seq_one_letter_code
_entity_poly.pdbx_strand_id
1 'polypeptide(L)'
;HKGQKSRAGGKPRLGFEGGQTPLRLTLPRRGMHNPHMMTFNPLNLDVLQAYIKAGRFGEYDYENPRTLTMKDFVDAGAVNRKIKHGVKILARSRRGMVEFSDDDDEEEEENETDGEEDSQGENDEQENDLSSTFNIKVNLEVSRVSAKAKELIEAAGGTVTRVHYNRLGLRALLKPHKFPQGLPKPARTPPKMRKFVDREGTLPAPLEAYEASLRQGASAAQ
;
A
#
# COMPACT_ATOMS: atom_id res chain seq x y z
N HIS A 1 -22.81 49.91 0.04
CA HIS A 1 -24.09 49.67 0.73
C HIS A 1 -25.28 49.28 -0.19
N LYS A 2 -25.10 49.13 -1.52
CA LYS A 2 -26.11 48.56 -2.43
C LYS A 2 -25.38 47.78 -3.52
N GLY A 3 -25.76 46.53 -3.78
CA GLY A 3 -25.16 45.67 -4.80
C GLY A 3 -25.93 44.37 -4.98
N GLN A 4 -25.59 43.55 -5.98
CA GLN A 4 -26.26 42.26 -6.19
C GLN A 4 -26.23 41.42 -4.91
N LYS A 5 -25.07 41.36 -4.25
CA LYS A 5 -24.85 40.64 -2.98
C LYS A 5 -25.69 41.14 -1.80
N SER A 6 -26.26 42.35 -1.85
CA SER A 6 -27.11 42.90 -0.78
C SER A 6 -28.60 42.58 -0.97
N ARG A 7 -28.98 41.92 -2.07
CA ARG A 7 -30.36 41.48 -2.34
C ARG A 7 -30.51 40.00 -2.00
N ALA A 8 -31.68 39.62 -1.50
CA ALA A 8 -32.03 38.21 -1.33
C ALA A 8 -31.90 37.49 -2.68
N GLY A 9 -31.14 36.40 -2.74
CA GLY A 9 -30.88 35.64 -3.97
C GLY A 9 -29.87 36.27 -4.95
N GLY A 10 -29.24 37.39 -4.63
CA GLY A 10 -28.34 38.11 -5.54
C GLY A 10 -26.91 37.57 -5.63
N LYS A 11 -26.71 36.26 -5.49
CA LYS A 11 -25.41 35.61 -5.71
C LYS A 11 -25.36 35.05 -7.14
N PRO A 12 -24.33 35.36 -7.93
CA PRO A 12 -24.11 34.68 -9.20
C PRO A 12 -23.96 33.16 -9.02
N ARG A 13 -24.24 32.40 -10.09
CA ARG A 13 -24.04 30.94 -10.06
C ARG A 13 -22.54 30.62 -9.91
N LEU A 14 -22.23 29.51 -9.26
CA LEU A 14 -20.86 29.02 -9.12
C LEU A 14 -20.23 28.81 -10.50
N GLY A 15 -19.08 29.45 -10.75
CA GLY A 15 -18.40 29.43 -12.05
C GLY A 15 -18.89 30.49 -13.05
N PHE A 16 -19.60 31.54 -12.60
CA PHE A 16 -19.91 32.72 -13.40
C PHE A 16 -18.78 33.76 -13.29
N GLU A 17 -18.13 34.08 -14.41
CA GLU A 17 -16.96 34.98 -14.50
C GLU A 17 -17.34 36.36 -15.07
N GLY A 18 -18.56 36.85 -14.77
CA GLY A 18 -18.96 38.23 -15.12
C GLY A 18 -19.35 38.47 -16.58
N GLY A 19 -19.45 37.42 -17.40
CA GLY A 19 -19.87 37.51 -18.81
C GLY A 19 -18.88 36.91 -19.81
N GLN A 20 -17.65 36.65 -19.38
CA GLN A 20 -16.65 35.89 -20.15
C GLN A 20 -17.08 34.41 -20.28
N THR A 21 -16.60 33.72 -21.33
CA THR A 21 -16.69 32.25 -21.41
C THR A 21 -15.96 31.64 -20.22
N PRO A 22 -16.64 30.87 -19.36
CA PRO A 22 -16.07 30.42 -18.09
C PRO A 22 -14.92 29.44 -18.31
N LEU A 23 -13.94 29.44 -17.40
CA LEU A 23 -12.72 28.62 -17.48
C LEU A 23 -12.99 27.12 -17.75
N ARG A 24 -14.06 26.58 -17.17
CA ARG A 24 -14.48 25.17 -17.35
C ARG A 24 -14.90 24.81 -18.79
N LEU A 25 -15.18 25.82 -19.62
CA LEU A 25 -15.54 25.66 -21.04
C LEU A 25 -14.38 26.05 -21.96
N THR A 26 -13.48 26.93 -21.52
CA THR A 26 -12.32 27.36 -22.33
C THR A 26 -11.23 26.30 -22.38
N LEU A 27 -11.01 25.55 -21.29
CA LEU A 27 -10.06 24.45 -21.27
C LEU A 27 -10.63 23.21 -22.00
N PRO A 28 -9.82 22.50 -22.82
CA PRO A 28 -10.27 21.30 -23.51
C PRO A 28 -10.54 20.17 -22.52
N ARG A 29 -11.54 19.32 -22.84
CA ARG A 29 -11.80 18.12 -22.05
C ARG A 29 -10.67 17.10 -22.28
N ARG A 30 -9.92 16.78 -21.23
CA ARG A 30 -8.84 15.78 -21.29
C ARG A 30 -9.35 14.41 -20.84
N GLY A 31 -9.52 13.50 -21.80
CA GLY A 31 -9.81 12.08 -21.54
C GLY A 31 -11.11 11.81 -20.76
N MET A 32 -11.22 10.62 -20.19
CA MET A 32 -12.34 10.20 -19.34
C MET A 32 -11.85 9.62 -18.00
N HIS A 33 -12.68 9.71 -16.96
CA HIS A 33 -12.43 9.00 -15.71
C HIS A 33 -12.76 7.51 -15.87
N ASN A 34 -11.85 6.61 -15.49
CA ASN A 34 -12.06 5.16 -15.57
C ASN A 34 -12.81 4.64 -14.32
N PRO A 35 -14.10 4.24 -14.41
CA PRO A 35 -14.87 3.77 -13.26
C PRO A 35 -14.45 2.36 -12.78
N HIS A 36 -13.74 1.61 -13.61
CA HIS A 36 -13.26 0.26 -13.32
C HIS A 36 -11.82 0.23 -12.82
N MET A 37 -11.24 1.39 -12.51
CA MET A 37 -9.89 1.48 -11.97
C MET A 37 -9.78 0.72 -10.64
N MET A 38 -8.82 -0.21 -10.60
CA MET A 38 -8.54 -0.99 -9.39
C MET A 38 -7.60 -0.20 -8.48
N THR A 39 -8.10 0.12 -7.29
CA THR A 39 -7.36 0.85 -6.26
C THR A 39 -6.88 -0.11 -5.18
N PHE A 40 -5.56 -0.18 -5.00
CA PHE A 40 -4.91 -1.01 -3.98
C PHE A 40 -4.38 -0.11 -2.87
N ASN A 41 -4.45 -0.59 -1.64
CA ASN A 41 -3.89 0.12 -0.49
C ASN A 41 -2.37 -0.13 -0.47
N PRO A 42 -1.52 0.90 -0.53
CA PRO A 42 -0.08 0.72 -0.45
C PRO A 42 0.34 0.34 0.98
N LEU A 43 1.28 -0.59 1.10
CA LEU A 43 1.97 -0.94 2.35
C LEU A 43 3.47 -0.96 2.07
N ASN A 44 4.23 -0.19 2.83
CA ASN A 44 5.69 -0.08 2.66
C ASN A 44 6.42 -1.13 3.49
N LEU A 45 7.57 -1.61 2.99
CA LEU A 45 8.40 -2.61 3.68
C LEU A 45 8.91 -2.13 5.05
N ASP A 46 9.30 -0.86 5.19
CA ASP A 46 9.74 -0.30 6.48
C ASP A 46 8.66 -0.40 7.55
N VAL A 47 7.41 -0.12 7.17
CA VAL A 47 6.27 -0.20 8.08
C VAL A 47 6.02 -1.65 8.47
N LEU A 48 6.12 -2.57 7.51
CA LEU A 48 5.99 -4.00 7.77
C LEU A 48 7.07 -4.47 8.76
N GLN A 49 8.33 -4.09 8.54
CA GLN A 49 9.46 -4.43 9.41
C GLN A 49 9.27 -3.90 10.83
N ALA A 50 8.85 -2.63 10.97
CA ALA A 50 8.56 -2.03 12.26
C ALA A 50 7.42 -2.75 13.01
N TYR A 51 6.37 -3.17 12.31
CA TYR A 51 5.24 -3.87 12.92
C TYR A 51 5.59 -5.28 13.38
N ILE A 52 6.48 -5.97 12.65
CA ILE A 52 7.00 -7.29 13.06
C ILE A 52 7.86 -7.14 14.31
N LYS A 53 8.81 -6.19 14.32
CA LYS A 53 9.64 -5.91 15.51
C LYS A 53 8.81 -5.51 16.73
N ALA A 54 7.71 -4.79 16.51
CA ALA A 54 6.78 -4.41 17.57
C ALA A 54 5.83 -5.55 18.02
N GLY A 55 5.93 -6.75 17.45
CA GLY A 55 5.10 -7.90 17.85
C GLY A 55 3.61 -7.76 17.50
N ARG A 56 3.24 -6.86 16.58
CA ARG A 56 1.82 -6.60 16.25
C ARG A 56 1.15 -7.72 15.44
N PHE A 57 1.94 -8.58 14.82
CA PHE A 57 1.46 -9.73 14.06
C PHE A 57 1.34 -11.02 14.89
N GLY A 58 1.40 -10.89 16.22
CA GLY A 58 1.52 -12.00 17.16
C GLY A 58 2.99 -12.41 17.36
N GLU A 59 3.20 -13.56 17.98
CA GLU A 59 4.50 -14.20 18.05
C GLU A 59 4.99 -14.53 16.64
N TYR A 60 6.21 -14.12 16.33
CA TYR A 60 6.80 -14.25 15.01
C TYR A 60 8.08 -15.07 15.10
N ASP A 61 8.06 -16.23 14.46
CA ASP A 61 9.26 -17.04 14.27
C ASP A 61 10.03 -16.54 13.03
N TYR A 62 11.30 -16.16 13.23
CA TYR A 62 12.18 -15.68 12.17
C TYR A 62 12.74 -16.82 11.31
N GLU A 63 12.81 -18.05 11.84
CA GLU A 63 13.33 -19.21 11.11
C GLU A 63 12.24 -19.80 10.20
N ASN A 64 11.06 -20.06 10.77
CA ASN A 64 9.89 -20.58 10.06
C ASN A 64 8.71 -19.60 10.08
N PRO A 65 8.78 -18.52 9.28
CA PRO A 65 7.76 -17.48 9.30
C PRO A 65 6.43 -17.98 8.74
N ARG A 66 5.35 -17.74 9.50
CA ARG A 66 3.98 -17.92 9.02
C ARG A 66 3.71 -17.04 7.81
N THR A 67 2.80 -17.47 6.94
CA THR A 67 2.32 -16.64 5.83
C THR A 67 1.47 -15.48 6.36
N LEU A 68 1.91 -14.24 6.10
CA LEU A 68 1.15 -13.04 6.42
C LEU A 68 0.19 -12.71 5.27
N THR A 69 -1.09 -12.63 5.59
CA THR A 69 -2.17 -12.38 4.65
C THR A 69 -2.70 -10.94 4.78
N MET A 70 -3.56 -10.54 3.85
CA MET A 70 -4.27 -9.25 3.94
C MET A 70 -5.13 -9.11 5.21
N LYS A 71 -5.58 -10.21 5.83
CA LYS A 71 -6.29 -10.19 7.10
C LYS A 71 -5.38 -9.71 8.22
N ASP A 72 -4.18 -10.28 8.29
CA ASP A 72 -3.20 -9.94 9.31
C ASP A 72 -2.82 -8.46 9.27
N PHE A 73 -2.65 -7.87 8.07
CA PHE A 73 -2.35 -6.44 7.94
C PHE A 73 -3.47 -5.52 8.42
N VAL A 74 -4.72 -5.95 8.28
CA VAL A 74 -5.88 -5.18 8.76
C VAL A 74 -6.04 -5.34 10.27
N ASP A 75 -5.86 -6.56 10.79
CA ASP A 75 -5.98 -6.88 12.21
C ASP A 75 -4.87 -6.18 13.01
N ALA A 76 -3.64 -6.16 12.50
CA ALA A 76 -2.51 -5.43 13.08
C ALA A 76 -2.62 -3.89 12.93
N GLY A 77 -3.54 -3.40 12.09
CA GLY A 77 -3.72 -1.97 11.82
C GLY A 77 -2.68 -1.34 10.87
N ALA A 78 -1.87 -2.16 10.20
CA ALA A 78 -0.91 -1.68 9.20
C ALA A 78 -1.58 -1.10 7.94
N VAL A 79 -2.82 -1.55 7.65
CA VAL A 79 -3.62 -1.08 6.53
C VAL A 79 -5.04 -0.73 6.99
N ASN A 80 -5.63 0.29 6.37
CA ASN A 80 -7.03 0.67 6.60
C ASN A 80 -8.00 -0.50 6.46
N ARG A 81 -8.95 -0.62 7.40
CA ARG A 81 -10.00 -1.66 7.44
C ARG A 81 -10.89 -1.75 6.21
N LYS A 82 -10.94 -0.68 5.39
CA LYS A 82 -11.76 -0.59 4.17
C LYS A 82 -10.86 -0.78 2.95
N ILE A 83 -10.57 -2.03 2.62
CA ILE A 83 -9.82 -2.39 1.41
C ILE A 83 -10.80 -2.71 0.27
N LYS A 84 -10.62 -2.10 -0.90
CA LYS A 84 -11.49 -2.34 -2.08
C LYS A 84 -11.00 -3.50 -2.95
N HIS A 85 -9.72 -3.45 -3.38
CA HIS A 85 -9.16 -4.42 -4.34
C HIS A 85 -7.95 -5.19 -3.83
N GLY A 86 -7.44 -4.86 -2.64
CA GLY A 86 -6.33 -5.57 -1.99
C GLY A 86 -5.22 -4.63 -1.52
N VAL A 87 -4.10 -5.22 -1.13
CA VAL A 87 -2.90 -4.52 -0.67
C VAL A 87 -1.79 -4.63 -1.72
N LYS A 88 -1.05 -3.53 -1.92
CA LYS A 88 0.14 -3.47 -2.75
C LYS A 88 1.38 -3.21 -1.90
N ILE A 89 2.37 -4.09 -1.96
CA ILE A 89 3.65 -3.89 -1.27
C ILE A 89 4.57 -2.98 -2.10
N LEU A 90 5.19 -2.02 -1.43
CA LEU A 90 6.12 -1.04 -1.99
C LEU A 90 7.44 -1.03 -1.20
N ALA A 91 8.55 -0.81 -1.88
CA ALA A 91 9.88 -0.66 -1.29
C ALA A 91 10.22 0.82 -0.97
N ARG A 92 9.22 1.62 -0.60
CA ARG A 92 9.47 3.04 -0.26
C ARG A 92 9.83 3.14 1.20
N SER A 93 10.99 3.76 1.48
CA SER A 93 11.33 4.13 2.84
C SER A 93 10.57 5.38 3.28
N ARG A 94 10.21 5.47 4.56
CA ARG A 94 9.62 6.69 5.14
C ARG A 94 10.73 7.72 5.42
N ARG A 95 11.57 8.02 4.44
CA ARG A 95 12.55 9.10 4.48
C ARG A 95 12.00 10.23 3.63
N GLY A 96 11.59 11.30 4.28
CA GLY A 96 10.73 12.36 3.72
C GLY A 96 9.83 13.02 4.76
N MET A 97 9.91 12.58 6.02
CA MET A 97 9.53 13.37 7.17
C MET A 97 10.86 13.78 7.82
N VAL A 98 11.39 14.91 7.38
CA VAL A 98 12.48 15.60 8.10
C VAL A 98 11.84 16.03 9.41
N GLU A 99 12.28 15.46 10.54
CA GLU A 99 12.15 16.19 11.79
C GLU A 99 13.00 17.44 11.57
N PHE A 100 12.33 18.57 11.30
CA PHE A 100 12.93 19.86 11.52
C PHE A 100 13.08 19.94 13.04
N SER A 101 14.24 19.53 13.55
CA SER A 101 14.69 20.00 14.85
C SER A 101 14.92 21.50 14.68
N ASP A 102 14.05 22.29 15.30
CA ASP A 102 14.34 23.69 15.60
C ASP A 102 15.47 23.68 16.63
N ASP A 103 16.73 23.58 16.19
CA ASP A 103 17.95 23.87 16.96
C ASP A 103 19.14 23.77 16.00
N ASP A 104 19.64 24.93 15.55
CA ASP A 104 21.06 25.30 15.50
C ASP A 104 21.18 26.69 14.84
N ASP A 105 20.98 27.72 15.67
CA ASP A 105 21.60 29.03 15.48
C ASP A 105 23.12 28.86 15.71
N GLU A 106 23.91 28.74 14.65
CA GLU A 106 25.32 29.16 14.68
C GLU A 106 25.67 29.93 13.41
N GLU A 107 26.07 31.18 13.61
CA GLU A 107 26.62 32.09 12.61
C GLU A 107 28.08 31.73 12.25
N GLU A 108 28.50 32.25 11.09
CA GLU A 108 29.88 32.50 10.61
C GLU A 108 30.61 31.28 9.97
N GLU A 109 31.36 31.38 8.86
CA GLU A 109 32.00 32.52 8.16
C GLU A 109 31.96 32.35 6.63
N GLU A 110 31.97 33.48 5.92
CA GLU A 110 32.26 33.58 4.50
C GLU A 110 33.74 33.31 4.22
N ASN A 111 34.04 32.37 3.31
CA ASN A 111 35.33 32.34 2.63
C ASN A 111 35.12 32.29 1.11
N GLU A 112 35.30 33.45 0.48
CA GLU A 112 35.53 33.61 -0.96
C GLU A 112 36.78 32.83 -1.37
N THR A 113 36.67 31.97 -2.37
CA THR A 113 37.81 31.59 -3.20
C THR A 113 37.31 31.35 -4.62
N ASP A 114 37.61 32.30 -5.50
CA ASP A 114 37.39 32.21 -6.95
C ASP A 114 38.43 31.28 -7.60
N GLY A 115 37.96 30.38 -8.47
CA GLY A 115 38.81 29.52 -9.29
C GLY A 115 37.99 28.67 -10.27
N GLU A 116 37.75 29.21 -11.46
CA GLU A 116 37.34 28.45 -12.65
C GLU A 116 38.53 27.62 -13.19
N GLU A 117 38.31 26.33 -13.49
CA GLU A 117 38.62 25.74 -14.81
C GLU A 117 38.12 24.29 -14.90
N ASP A 118 37.41 24.03 -16.00
CA ASP A 118 36.77 22.77 -16.37
C ASP A 118 37.76 21.61 -16.54
N SER A 119 37.50 20.50 -15.86
CA SER A 119 38.00 19.19 -16.28
C SER A 119 36.86 18.17 -16.23
N GLN A 120 36.70 17.45 -17.34
CA GLN A 120 35.68 16.43 -17.55
C GLN A 120 35.85 15.31 -16.53
N GLY A 121 35.09 15.36 -15.45
CA GLY A 121 34.93 14.32 -14.45
C GLY A 121 33.65 13.51 -14.70
N GLU A 122 33.81 12.20 -14.68
CA GLU A 122 32.80 11.15 -14.76
C GLU A 122 31.56 11.48 -13.92
N ASN A 123 30.37 11.45 -14.54
CA ASN A 123 29.09 11.30 -13.83
C ASN A 123 28.55 9.89 -14.07
N ASP A 124 29.38 8.89 -13.77
CA ASP A 124 28.86 7.70 -13.12
C ASP A 124 28.67 8.04 -11.63
N GLU A 125 27.65 7.47 -10.99
CA GLU A 125 27.42 7.54 -9.54
C GLU A 125 26.76 8.83 -9.01
N GLN A 126 25.48 9.03 -9.34
CA GLN A 126 24.54 9.51 -8.30
C GLN A 126 23.88 8.30 -7.64
N GLU A 127 24.69 7.78 -6.71
CA GLU A 127 24.42 6.99 -5.51
C GLU A 127 23.01 6.42 -5.27
N ASN A 128 23.03 5.10 -5.22
CA ASN A 128 21.98 4.17 -4.83
C ASN A 128 21.64 4.20 -3.32
N ASP A 129 21.41 5.35 -2.70
CA ASP A 129 21.32 5.42 -1.22
C ASP A 129 19.91 5.53 -0.62
N LEU A 130 18.99 4.73 -1.15
CA LEU A 130 17.76 4.35 -0.44
C LEU A 130 17.54 2.84 -0.56
N SER A 131 18.52 2.07 -0.11
CA SER A 131 18.26 0.70 0.30
C SER A 131 17.46 0.74 1.59
N SER A 132 16.13 0.54 1.49
CA SER A 132 15.38 0.09 2.65
C SER A 132 15.98 -1.27 3.04
N THR A 133 16.76 -1.33 4.12
CA THR A 133 17.38 -2.59 4.57
C THR A 133 16.31 -3.49 5.20
N PHE A 134 15.42 -4.00 4.35
CA PHE A 134 14.46 -5.03 4.73
C PHE A 134 15.25 -6.33 4.87
N ASN A 135 15.46 -6.75 6.12
CA ASN A 135 16.31 -7.89 6.48
C ASN A 135 15.56 -9.01 7.20
N ILE A 136 14.23 -8.91 7.30
CA ILE A 136 13.41 -9.91 7.98
C ILE A 136 12.93 -10.91 6.95
N LYS A 137 13.12 -12.21 7.23
CA LYS A 137 12.54 -13.29 6.45
C LYS A 137 11.01 -13.29 6.62
N VAL A 138 10.27 -13.04 5.53
CA VAL A 138 8.80 -12.98 5.59
C VAL A 138 8.15 -13.68 4.41
N ASN A 139 7.11 -14.47 4.70
CA ASN A 139 6.24 -15.08 3.69
C ASN A 139 4.97 -14.25 3.53
N LEU A 140 4.69 -13.74 2.33
CA LEU A 140 3.59 -12.81 2.05
C LEU A 140 2.57 -13.36 1.05
N GLU A 141 1.28 -13.15 1.37
CA GLU A 141 0.16 -13.32 0.44
C GLU A 141 -0.57 -11.99 0.23
N VAL A 142 -0.34 -11.37 -0.93
CA VAL A 142 -0.80 -10.00 -1.24
C VAL A 142 -1.30 -9.89 -2.66
N SER A 143 -2.08 -8.85 -2.98
CA SER A 143 -2.64 -8.72 -4.34
C SER A 143 -1.63 -8.23 -5.37
N ARG A 144 -0.71 -7.34 -4.97
CA ARG A 144 0.34 -6.81 -5.86
C ARG A 144 1.62 -6.52 -5.09
N VAL A 145 2.75 -6.58 -5.79
CA VAL A 145 4.07 -6.23 -5.27
C VAL A 145 4.84 -5.48 -6.36
N SER A 146 5.68 -4.53 -5.96
CA SER A 146 6.66 -3.87 -6.84
C SER A 146 7.86 -4.79 -7.08
N ALA A 147 8.49 -4.74 -8.27
CA ALA A 147 9.66 -5.57 -8.58
C ALA A 147 10.78 -5.43 -7.52
N LYS A 148 11.19 -4.20 -7.22
CA LYS A 148 12.18 -3.91 -6.16
C LYS A 148 11.80 -4.48 -4.79
N ALA A 149 10.51 -4.42 -4.43
CA ALA A 149 10.05 -4.98 -3.16
C ALA A 149 10.11 -6.51 -3.13
N LYS A 150 9.82 -7.16 -4.26
CA LYS A 150 9.91 -8.61 -4.40
C LYS A 150 11.37 -9.06 -4.27
N GLU A 151 12.29 -8.39 -4.97
CA GLU A 151 13.73 -8.66 -4.92
C GLU A 151 14.27 -8.56 -3.49
N LEU A 152 13.91 -7.51 -2.74
CA LEU A 152 14.35 -7.34 -1.34
C LEU A 152 13.82 -8.43 -0.40
N ILE A 153 12.56 -8.86 -0.57
CA ILE A 153 11.99 -9.93 0.26
C ILE A 153 12.65 -11.27 -0.06
N GLU A 154 12.88 -11.56 -1.34
CA GLU A 154 13.56 -12.79 -1.78
C GLU A 154 15.04 -12.79 -1.35
N ALA A 155 15.71 -11.63 -1.37
CA ALA A 155 17.07 -11.48 -0.85
C ALA A 155 17.15 -11.72 0.68
N ALA A 156 16.11 -11.32 1.43
CA ALA A 156 15.99 -11.64 2.86
C ALA A 156 15.58 -13.12 3.13
N GLY A 157 15.45 -13.95 2.09
CA GLY A 157 15.05 -15.36 2.20
C GLY A 157 13.55 -15.58 2.41
N GLY A 158 12.73 -14.55 2.21
CA GLY A 158 11.27 -14.62 2.26
C GLY A 158 10.64 -15.07 0.94
N THR A 159 9.33 -15.27 0.94
CA THR A 159 8.56 -15.62 -0.26
C THR A 159 7.39 -14.68 -0.47
N VAL A 160 7.07 -14.40 -1.74
CA VAL A 160 5.97 -13.51 -2.10
C VAL A 160 5.06 -14.21 -3.09
N THR A 161 3.79 -14.36 -2.72
CA THR A 161 2.75 -14.89 -3.60
C THR A 161 1.71 -13.84 -3.91
N ARG A 162 1.43 -13.62 -5.20
CA ARG A 162 0.41 -12.68 -5.66
C ARG A 162 -0.93 -13.39 -5.75
N VAL A 163 -1.86 -12.98 -4.92
CA VAL A 163 -3.15 -13.65 -4.74
C VAL A 163 -4.31 -12.77 -5.18
N HIS A 164 -5.20 -13.32 -6.00
CA HIS A 164 -6.42 -12.62 -6.39
C HIS A 164 -7.58 -12.92 -5.45
N TYR A 165 -8.15 -11.87 -4.85
CA TYR A 165 -9.46 -11.91 -4.22
C TYR A 165 -10.44 -11.02 -4.99
N ASN A 166 -11.63 -11.54 -5.26
CA ASN A 166 -12.77 -10.71 -5.65
C ASN A 166 -13.23 -9.87 -4.43
N ARG A 167 -14.09 -8.87 -4.66
CA ARG A 167 -14.59 -8.01 -3.56
C ARG A 167 -15.30 -8.81 -2.46
N LEU A 168 -16.07 -9.83 -2.85
CA LEU A 168 -16.81 -10.68 -1.92
C LEU A 168 -15.87 -11.56 -1.08
N GLY A 169 -14.90 -12.20 -1.72
CA GLY A 169 -13.91 -13.06 -1.10
C GLY A 169 -12.94 -12.28 -0.22
N LEU A 170 -12.51 -11.08 -0.63
CA LEU A 170 -11.72 -10.22 0.24
C LEU A 170 -12.52 -9.82 1.48
N ARG A 171 -13.82 -9.52 1.33
CA ARG A 171 -14.69 -9.25 2.48
C ARG A 171 -14.85 -10.49 3.38
N ALA A 172 -14.93 -11.67 2.80
CA ALA A 172 -15.02 -12.94 3.53
C ALA A 172 -13.74 -13.26 4.29
N LEU A 173 -12.57 -13.01 3.68
CA LEU A 173 -11.27 -13.12 4.34
C LEU A 173 -11.15 -12.16 5.52
N LEU A 174 -11.46 -10.88 5.30
CA LEU A 174 -11.30 -9.85 6.33
C LEU A 174 -12.35 -9.94 7.44
N LYS A 175 -13.58 -10.36 7.12
CA LYS A 175 -14.72 -10.33 8.03
C LYS A 175 -15.56 -11.60 7.89
N PRO A 176 -15.03 -12.76 8.31
CA PRO A 176 -15.73 -14.04 8.17
C PRO A 176 -17.05 -14.06 8.96
N HIS A 177 -17.12 -13.39 10.12
CA HIS A 177 -18.35 -13.27 10.94
C HIS A 177 -19.54 -12.62 10.20
N LYS A 178 -19.32 -11.92 9.08
CA LYS A 178 -20.40 -11.35 8.25
C LYS A 178 -21.03 -12.36 7.28
N PHE A 179 -20.56 -13.59 7.30
CA PHE A 179 -20.99 -14.67 6.43
C PHE A 179 -21.54 -15.84 7.28
N PRO A 180 -22.71 -15.67 7.92
CA PRO A 180 -23.27 -16.69 8.81
C PRO A 180 -23.65 -17.98 8.09
N GLN A 181 -23.99 -17.91 6.80
CA GLN A 181 -24.31 -19.07 5.95
C GLN A 181 -23.06 -19.86 5.50
N GLY A 182 -21.87 -19.47 5.96
CA GLY A 182 -20.60 -20.04 5.52
C GLY A 182 -19.85 -19.20 4.49
N LEU A 183 -18.59 -19.54 4.25
CA LEU A 183 -17.70 -18.79 3.39
C LEU A 183 -17.94 -19.12 1.91
N PRO A 184 -17.94 -18.12 1.01
CA PRO A 184 -18.11 -18.35 -0.41
C PRO A 184 -16.89 -19.08 -0.99
N LYS A 185 -17.11 -19.92 -2.00
CA LYS A 185 -16.00 -20.51 -2.76
C LYS A 185 -15.18 -19.39 -3.45
N PRO A 186 -13.85 -19.55 -3.56
CA PRO A 186 -13.02 -18.58 -4.24
C PRO A 186 -13.42 -18.49 -5.72
N ALA A 187 -13.61 -17.26 -6.19
CA ALA A 187 -13.97 -17.01 -7.57
C ALA A 187 -12.73 -17.05 -8.46
N ARG A 188 -12.91 -17.53 -9.69
CA ARG A 188 -11.82 -17.59 -10.66
C ARG A 188 -11.31 -16.21 -11.03
N THR A 189 -10.00 -16.10 -11.28
CA THR A 189 -9.42 -14.83 -11.71
C THR A 189 -9.88 -14.48 -13.13
N PRO A 190 -10.43 -13.27 -13.36
CA PRO A 190 -10.80 -12.80 -14.70
C PRO A 190 -9.61 -12.87 -15.69
N PRO A 191 -9.83 -13.26 -16.95
CA PRO A 191 -8.75 -13.49 -17.93
C PRO A 191 -7.73 -12.35 -18.03
N LYS A 192 -8.19 -11.09 -17.99
CA LYS A 192 -7.34 -9.89 -18.05
C LYS A 192 -6.34 -9.78 -16.89
N MET A 193 -6.64 -10.40 -15.74
CA MET A 193 -5.83 -10.32 -14.53
C MET A 193 -4.95 -11.55 -14.28
N ARG A 194 -5.18 -12.67 -14.97
CA ARG A 194 -4.45 -13.92 -14.74
C ARG A 194 -2.93 -13.76 -14.88
N LYS A 195 -2.46 -12.86 -15.74
CA LYS A 195 -1.03 -12.55 -15.91
C LYS A 195 -0.37 -11.84 -14.72
N PHE A 196 -1.15 -11.22 -13.85
CA PHE A 196 -0.64 -10.42 -12.73
C PHE A 196 -0.72 -11.16 -11.39
N VAL A 197 -1.20 -12.40 -11.39
CA VAL A 197 -1.59 -13.15 -10.21
C VAL A 197 -1.00 -14.54 -10.37
N ASP A 198 -0.44 -15.07 -9.29
CA ASP A 198 0.13 -16.42 -9.28
C ASP A 198 -0.97 -17.45 -8.95
N ARG A 199 -1.86 -17.11 -8.01
CA ARG A 199 -2.87 -18.01 -7.45
C ARG A 199 -4.17 -17.29 -7.06
N GLU A 200 -5.28 -18.04 -7.04
CA GLU A 200 -6.57 -17.58 -6.51
C GLU A 200 -6.58 -17.63 -4.98
N GLY A 201 -7.23 -16.64 -4.36
CA GLY A 201 -7.23 -16.51 -2.91
C GLY A 201 -8.09 -17.54 -2.21
N THR A 202 -7.45 -18.47 -1.52
CA THR A 202 -8.11 -19.41 -0.62
C THR A 202 -8.61 -18.66 0.61
N LEU A 203 -9.82 -19.00 1.07
CA LEU A 203 -10.33 -18.53 2.35
C LEU A 203 -9.98 -19.58 3.42
N PRO A 204 -9.61 -19.16 4.64
CA PRO A 204 -9.45 -20.11 5.73
C PRO A 204 -10.76 -20.89 5.92
N ALA A 205 -10.67 -22.16 6.29
CA ALA A 205 -11.86 -22.95 6.59
C ALA A 205 -12.69 -22.24 7.68
N PRO A 206 -14.04 -22.33 7.67
CA PRO A 206 -14.85 -21.76 8.75
C PRO A 206 -14.32 -22.27 10.10
N LEU A 207 -14.33 -21.42 11.14
CA LEU A 207 -13.64 -21.68 12.41
C LEU A 207 -13.89 -23.08 12.98
N GLU A 208 -15.12 -23.60 12.90
CA GLU A 208 -15.45 -24.98 13.29
C GLU A 208 -14.71 -26.05 12.46
N ALA A 209 -14.55 -25.87 11.15
CA ALA A 209 -13.81 -26.78 10.29
C ALA A 209 -12.29 -26.67 10.49
N TYR A 210 -11.79 -25.47 10.80
CA TYR A 210 -10.38 -25.24 11.12
C TYR A 210 -10.02 -25.88 12.47
N GLU A 211 -10.80 -25.62 13.52
CA GLU A 211 -10.66 -26.25 14.84
C GLU A 211 -10.83 -27.79 14.75
N ALA A 212 -11.81 -28.28 13.98
CA ALA A 212 -11.97 -29.72 13.74
C ALA A 212 -10.78 -30.34 12.99
N SER A 213 -10.19 -29.65 12.01
CA SER A 213 -9.00 -30.15 11.30
C SER A 213 -7.74 -30.18 12.18
N LEU A 214 -7.56 -29.19 13.06
CA LEU A 214 -6.49 -29.20 14.07
C LEU A 214 -6.65 -30.37 15.05
N ARG A 215 -7.88 -30.64 15.50
CA ARG A 215 -8.19 -31.79 16.37
C ARG A 215 -7.92 -33.13 15.68
N GLN A 216 -8.30 -33.29 14.41
CA GLN A 216 -8.04 -34.51 13.63
C GLN A 216 -6.54 -34.72 13.33
N GLY A 217 -5.80 -33.65 13.05
CA GLY A 217 -4.34 -33.73 12.86
C GLY A 217 -3.58 -34.09 14.13
N ALA A 218 -4.03 -33.59 15.29
CA ALA A 218 -3.43 -33.91 16.59
C ALA A 218 -3.70 -35.36 17.02
N SER A 219 -4.86 -35.95 16.67
CA SER A 219 -5.16 -37.35 16.98
C SER A 219 -4.46 -38.36 16.06
N ALA A 220 -4.04 -37.94 14.86
CA ALA A 220 -3.34 -38.81 13.90
C ALA A 220 -1.82 -38.89 14.14
N ALA A 221 -1.29 -38.06 15.05
CA ALA A 221 0.13 -38.00 15.40
C ALA A 221 0.46 -38.70 16.73
N GLN A 222 -0.50 -39.41 17.32
CA GLN A 222 -0.34 -40.28 18.49
C GLN A 222 -0.48 -41.74 18.07
#